data_AF-A0A946N044-F1
#
_entry.id   AF-A0A946N044-F1
#
_cell.length_a   1.000
_cell.length_b   1.000
_cell.length_c   1.000
_cell.angle_alpha   90.00
_cell.angle_beta   90.00
_cell.angle_gamma   90.00
#
_symmetry.space_group_name_H-M   'P 1'
#
loop_
_entity.id
_entity.type
_entity.pdbx_description
1 polymer ?
#
loop_
_entity_poly.entity_id
_entity_poly.type
_entity_poly.pdbx_seq_one_letter_code
_entity_poly.pdbx_strand_id
1 'polypeptide(L)'
;MKPGVLMMKKSQIAVLVLIVVFAGAGFAFYKSMPLSLYKYLPFDAEYKDCSECPAIVEIPPGTFMMGSPDSESERNDDEGPVHRVTIPASFAVGKYEVTFDEWDACVAAGGCSHKPGDEGWGRGRQPVMNVIWDDAQTYLVWLSNKTGKTYRLLS
;
A
#
# COMPACT_ATOMS: atom_id res chain seq x y z
N MET A 1 50.23 -24.83 1.49
CA MET A 1 48.83 -24.48 1.17
C MET A 1 48.60 -23.02 1.55
N LYS A 2 48.26 -22.16 0.60
CA LYS A 2 47.99 -20.72 0.84
C LYS A 2 46.58 -20.55 1.41
N PRO A 3 46.35 -19.70 2.42
CA PRO A 3 45.00 -19.38 2.89
C PRO A 3 44.28 -18.54 1.81
N GLY A 4 43.15 -19.04 1.34
CA GLY A 4 42.30 -18.37 0.35
C GLY A 4 41.58 -17.19 0.98
N VAL A 5 42.05 -15.98 0.65
CA VAL A 5 41.28 -14.75 0.88
C VAL A 5 40.03 -14.83 0.00
N LEU A 6 38.86 -14.92 0.63
CA LEU A 6 37.56 -14.88 -0.03
C LEU A 6 37.38 -13.49 -0.67
N MET A 7 37.66 -13.38 -1.97
CA MET A 7 37.38 -12.17 -2.74
C MET A 7 35.86 -12.02 -2.93
N MET A 8 35.20 -11.32 -2.02
CA MET A 8 33.84 -10.83 -2.21
C MET A 8 33.83 -9.78 -3.33
N LYS A 9 33.03 -10.03 -4.38
CA LYS A 9 32.85 -9.11 -5.50
C LYS A 9 32.29 -7.77 -5.00
N LYS A 10 32.80 -6.64 -5.50
CA LYS A 10 32.37 -5.26 -5.15
C LYS A 10 30.84 -5.05 -5.14
N SER A 11 30.09 -5.82 -5.93
CA SER A 11 28.62 -5.81 -5.96
C SER A 11 27.95 -6.32 -4.66
N GLN A 12 28.59 -7.22 -3.91
CA GLN A 12 28.03 -7.78 -2.67
C GLN A 12 28.26 -6.86 -1.47
N ILE A 13 29.28 -5.99 -1.54
CA ILE A 13 29.60 -5.03 -0.49
C ILE A 13 28.56 -3.90 -0.42
N ALA A 14 28.00 -3.47 -1.55
CA ALA A 14 26.95 -2.46 -1.59
C ALA A 14 25.63 -2.92 -0.93
N VAL A 15 25.25 -4.19 -1.14
CA VAL A 15 24.03 -4.78 -0.58
C VAL A 15 24.13 -4.92 0.95
N LEU A 16 25.29 -5.33 1.45
CA LEU A 16 25.56 -5.46 2.88
C LEU A 16 25.62 -4.11 3.61
N VAL A 17 26.12 -3.05 2.95
CA VAL A 17 26.14 -1.69 3.53
C VAL A 17 24.74 -1.10 3.63
N LEU A 18 23.83 -1.39 2.69
CA LEU A 18 22.42 -0.97 2.79
C LEU A 18 21.71 -1.62 3.98
N ILE A 19 21.88 -2.94 4.19
CA ILE A 19 21.18 -3.67 5.26
C ILE A 19 21.63 -3.21 6.67
N VAL A 20 22.90 -2.88 6.86
CA VAL A 20 23.45 -2.47 8.18
C VAL A 20 23.01 -1.05 8.59
N VAL A 21 22.60 -0.18 7.64
CA VAL A 21 22.14 1.19 7.95
C VAL A 21 20.67 1.23 8.40
N PHE A 22 19.86 0.21 8.11
CA PHE A 22 18.42 0.25 8.37
C PHE A 22 17.97 -0.21 9.77
N ALA A 23 18.87 -0.75 10.60
CA ALA A 23 18.48 -1.19 11.96
C ALA A 23 18.19 -0.04 12.94
N GLY A 24 18.43 1.23 12.57
CA GLY A 24 18.29 2.36 13.49
C GLY A 24 17.86 3.70 12.89
N ALA A 25 17.61 3.80 11.58
CA ALA A 25 17.15 5.03 10.95
C ALA A 25 15.64 4.97 10.69
N GLY A 26 14.87 5.70 11.50
CA GLY A 26 13.42 5.82 11.33
C GLY A 26 13.00 6.35 9.95
N PHE A 27 11.71 6.21 9.66
CA PHE A 27 10.96 6.52 8.44
C PHE A 27 11.40 7.78 7.63
N ALA A 28 12.04 8.75 8.26
CA ALA A 28 12.53 9.98 7.63
C ALA A 28 13.67 9.78 6.60
N PHE A 29 14.47 8.71 6.69
CA PHE A 29 15.60 8.48 5.78
C PHE A 29 15.18 8.01 4.38
N TYR A 30 14.05 7.31 4.25
CA TYR A 30 13.56 6.84 2.95
C TYR A 30 13.16 8.01 2.02
N LYS A 31 12.65 9.11 2.60
CA LYS A 31 12.26 10.32 1.84
C LYS A 31 13.44 11.12 1.29
N SER A 32 14.64 10.92 1.80
CA SER A 32 15.86 11.59 1.33
C SER A 32 16.73 10.71 0.43
N MET A 33 16.29 9.48 0.13
CA MET A 33 16.98 8.64 -0.85
C MET A 33 16.77 9.16 -2.27
N PRO A 34 17.82 9.14 -3.12
CA PRO A 34 17.65 9.38 -4.55
C PRO A 34 16.72 8.31 -5.14
N LEU A 35 15.82 8.71 -6.06
CA LEU A 35 14.87 7.83 -6.77
C LEU A 35 15.51 6.57 -7.37
N SER A 36 16.81 6.60 -7.68
CA SER A 36 17.56 5.43 -8.17
C SER A 36 17.68 4.29 -7.16
N LEU A 37 17.57 4.58 -5.86
CA LEU A 37 17.65 3.60 -4.78
C LEU A 37 16.30 2.99 -4.41
N TYR A 38 15.17 3.59 -4.82
CA TYR A 38 13.83 3.02 -4.63
C TYR A 38 13.69 1.64 -5.29
N LYS A 39 14.46 1.35 -6.34
CA LYS A 39 14.51 0.03 -6.99
C LYS A 39 15.00 -1.09 -6.05
N TYR A 40 15.74 -0.75 -5.00
CA TYR A 40 16.29 -1.69 -4.03
C TYR A 40 15.53 -1.71 -2.71
N LEU A 41 14.52 -0.85 -2.55
CA LEU A 41 13.59 -0.98 -1.42
C LEU A 41 12.72 -2.21 -1.66
N PRO A 42 12.39 -2.98 -0.61
CA PRO A 42 11.36 -3.98 -0.74
C PRO A 42 10.07 -3.24 -1.14
N PHE A 43 9.59 -3.52 -2.35
CA PHE A 43 8.35 -2.94 -2.89
C PHE A 43 7.16 -3.13 -1.93
N ASP A 44 7.24 -4.13 -1.06
CA ASP A 44 6.23 -4.47 -0.05
C ASP A 44 6.52 -3.89 1.35
N ALA A 45 7.33 -2.83 1.45
CA ALA A 45 7.55 -2.11 2.71
C ALA A 45 6.26 -1.44 3.18
N GLU A 46 5.46 -2.17 3.94
CA GLU A 46 4.23 -1.64 4.54
C GLU A 46 4.55 -0.75 5.73
N TYR A 47 3.72 0.27 5.93
CA TYR A 47 3.73 1.11 7.12
C TYR A 47 2.31 1.54 7.46
N LYS A 48 2.14 2.14 8.64
CA LYS A 48 0.87 2.68 9.12
C LYS A 48 1.07 4.10 9.63
N ASP A 49 0.16 5.01 9.32
CA ASP A 49 0.18 6.37 9.86
C ASP A 49 -0.28 6.44 11.33
N CYS A 50 -0.98 5.42 11.82
CA CYS A 50 -1.39 5.27 13.21
C CYS A 50 -1.64 3.79 13.56
N SER A 51 -1.79 3.46 14.85
CA SER A 51 -1.99 2.07 15.31
C SER A 51 -3.26 1.42 14.76
N GLU A 52 -4.32 2.20 14.55
CA GLU A 52 -5.63 1.74 14.06
C GLU A 52 -5.82 2.04 12.56
N CYS A 53 -4.78 2.53 11.88
CA CYS A 53 -4.85 2.89 10.46
C CYS A 53 -4.58 1.66 9.58
N PRO A 54 -5.10 1.66 8.33
CA PRO A 54 -4.74 0.66 7.34
C PRO A 54 -3.23 0.58 7.11
N ALA A 55 -2.74 -0.63 6.86
CA ALA A 55 -1.40 -0.80 6.33
C ALA A 55 -1.37 -0.30 4.89
N ILE A 56 -0.40 0.55 4.57
CA ILE A 56 -0.22 1.13 3.25
C ILE A 56 1.16 0.83 2.70
N VAL A 57 1.25 0.76 1.37
CA VAL A 57 2.49 0.58 0.61
C VAL A 57 2.64 1.71 -0.39
N GLU A 58 3.88 2.13 -0.67
CA GLU A 58 4.15 3.16 -1.67
C GLU A 58 4.30 2.54 -3.06
N ILE A 59 3.49 3.03 -4.00
CA ILE A 59 3.56 2.66 -5.41
C ILE A 59 4.38 3.74 -6.15
N PRO A 60 5.50 3.38 -6.81
CA PRO A 60 6.30 4.32 -7.57
C PRO A 60 5.59 4.78 -8.85
N PRO A 61 5.99 5.92 -9.43
CA PRO A 61 5.48 6.33 -10.73
C PRO A 61 5.82 5.27 -11.80
N GLY A 62 4.93 5.09 -12.76
CA GLY A 62 5.08 4.04 -13.75
C GLY A 62 4.03 4.08 -14.84
N THR A 63 4.21 3.18 -15.81
CA THR A 63 3.30 3.01 -16.94
C THR A 63 2.95 1.53 -17.05
N PHE A 64 1.68 1.23 -17.25
CA PHE A 64 1.19 -0.13 -17.44
C PHE A 64 0.11 -0.16 -18.53
N MET A 65 -0.28 -1.38 -18.94
CA MET A 65 -1.41 -1.60 -19.85
C MET A 65 -2.63 -1.96 -19.01
N MET A 66 -3.70 -1.18 -19.13
CA MET A 66 -4.97 -1.39 -18.42
C MET A 66 -6.01 -1.97 -19.37
N GLY A 67 -6.84 -2.88 -18.85
CA GLY A 67 -7.84 -3.63 -19.60
C GLY A 67 -7.41 -5.07 -19.89
N SER A 68 -8.34 -5.87 -20.41
CA SER A 68 -8.15 -7.27 -20.74
C SER A 68 -8.01 -7.48 -22.27
N PRO A 69 -7.04 -8.28 -22.76
CA PRO A 69 -6.90 -8.59 -24.19
C PRO A 69 -8.13 -9.25 -24.80
N ASP A 70 -8.42 -8.99 -26.07
CA ASP A 70 -9.59 -9.58 -26.77
C ASP A 70 -9.59 -11.12 -26.78
N SER A 71 -8.43 -11.76 -26.59
CA SER A 71 -8.28 -13.21 -26.55
C SER A 71 -8.40 -13.83 -25.15
N GLU A 72 -8.57 -13.03 -24.10
CA GLU A 72 -8.68 -13.52 -22.72
C GLU A 72 -10.04 -14.18 -22.49
N SER A 73 -10.03 -15.37 -21.87
CA SER A 73 -11.26 -16.09 -21.53
C SER A 73 -12.03 -15.32 -20.45
N GLU A 74 -13.36 -15.32 -20.53
CA GLU A 74 -14.26 -14.67 -19.55
C GLU A 74 -14.20 -13.13 -19.48
N ARG A 75 -13.46 -12.49 -20.40
CA ARG A 75 -13.49 -11.04 -20.58
C ARG A 75 -14.90 -10.55 -20.90
N ASN A 76 -15.33 -9.47 -20.25
CA ASN A 76 -16.53 -8.72 -20.60
C ASN A 76 -16.24 -7.61 -21.62
N ASP A 77 -17.28 -7.20 -22.36
CA ASP A 77 -17.16 -6.22 -23.44
C ASP A 77 -16.58 -4.86 -22.97
N ASP A 78 -16.85 -4.47 -21.73
CA ASP A 78 -16.43 -3.20 -21.10
C ASP A 78 -15.02 -3.20 -20.52
N GLU A 79 -14.29 -4.32 -20.57
CA GLU A 79 -12.92 -4.43 -20.02
C GLU A 79 -11.83 -3.93 -20.98
N GLY A 80 -12.18 -3.24 -22.06
CA GLY A 80 -11.23 -2.80 -23.07
C GLY A 80 -11.64 -1.51 -23.78
N PRO A 81 -10.87 -1.07 -24.78
CA PRO A 81 -9.65 -1.71 -25.28
C PRO A 81 -8.50 -1.64 -24.28
N VAL A 82 -7.55 -2.56 -24.40
CA VAL A 82 -6.28 -2.48 -23.66
C VAL A 82 -5.56 -1.20 -24.04
N HIS A 83 -5.29 -0.32 -23.08
CA HIS A 83 -4.68 0.98 -23.33
C HIS A 83 -3.59 1.32 -22.31
N ARG A 84 -2.70 2.22 -22.69
CA ARG A 84 -1.56 2.62 -21.87
C ARG A 84 -2.00 3.64 -20.83
N VAL A 85 -1.76 3.35 -19.56
CA VAL A 85 -1.98 4.27 -18.44
C VAL A 85 -0.64 4.65 -17.83
N THR A 86 -0.44 5.94 -17.56
CA THR A 86 0.76 6.48 -16.91
C THR A 86 0.38 7.17 -15.62
N ILE A 87 0.97 6.72 -14.52
CA ILE A 87 0.87 7.37 -13.21
C ILE A 87 2.16 8.15 -12.98
N PRO A 88 2.13 9.50 -13.07
CA PRO A 88 3.34 10.31 -13.16
C PRO A 88 4.07 10.53 -11.82
N ALA A 89 3.41 10.26 -10.70
CA ALA A 89 3.94 10.47 -9.36
C ALA A 89 3.69 9.25 -8.47
N SER A 90 4.54 9.06 -7.45
CA SER A 90 4.27 8.03 -6.46
C SER A 90 3.03 8.37 -5.63
N PHE A 91 2.35 7.33 -5.15
CA PHE A 91 1.25 7.44 -4.21
C PHE A 91 1.24 6.23 -3.29
N ALA A 92 0.64 6.36 -2.10
CA ALA A 92 0.45 5.23 -1.21
C ALA A 92 -0.95 4.64 -1.37
N VAL A 93 -1.08 3.33 -1.21
CA VAL A 93 -2.34 2.59 -1.31
C VAL A 93 -2.50 1.62 -0.15
N GLY A 94 -3.74 1.40 0.29
CA GLY A 94 -4.08 0.32 1.22
C GLY A 94 -3.58 -1.02 0.68
N LYS A 95 -2.76 -1.71 1.45
CA LYS A 95 -2.23 -3.02 1.07
C LYS A 95 -3.32 -4.10 1.08
N TYR A 96 -4.31 -3.90 1.93
CA TYR A 96 -5.47 -4.77 2.10
C TYR A 96 -6.74 -3.92 2.00
N GLU A 97 -7.88 -4.57 1.77
CA GLU A 97 -9.18 -3.97 1.98
C GLU A 97 -9.31 -3.47 3.42
N VAL A 98 -10.08 -2.39 3.61
CA VAL A 98 -10.36 -1.85 4.95
C VAL A 98 -11.05 -2.94 5.78
N THR A 99 -10.55 -3.18 6.97
CA THR A 99 -11.04 -4.26 7.84
C THR A 99 -12.16 -3.80 8.77
N PHE A 100 -12.89 -4.75 9.35
CA PHE A 100 -13.87 -4.45 10.40
C PHE A 100 -13.22 -3.79 11.63
N ASP A 101 -12.01 -4.16 12.03
CA ASP A 101 -11.30 -3.51 13.15
C ASP A 101 -11.01 -2.04 12.87
N GLU A 102 -10.55 -1.73 11.64
CA GLU A 102 -10.27 -0.37 11.20
C GLU A 102 -11.56 0.46 11.06
N TRP A 103 -12.65 -0.15 10.59
CA TRP A 103 -13.97 0.48 10.53
C TRP A 103 -14.55 0.73 11.92
N ASP A 104 -14.49 -0.26 12.81
CA ASP A 104 -15.00 -0.17 14.17
C ASP A 104 -14.26 0.93 14.96
N ALA A 105 -12.97 1.16 14.68
CA ALA A 105 -12.23 2.30 15.22
C ALA A 105 -12.79 3.67 14.75
N CYS A 106 -13.23 3.77 13.49
CA CYS A 106 -13.91 4.96 12.97
C CYS A 106 -15.26 5.19 13.67
N VAL A 107 -16.06 4.13 13.84
CA VAL A 107 -17.34 4.19 14.55
C VAL A 107 -17.15 4.58 16.02
N ALA A 108 -16.20 3.96 16.71
CA ALA A 108 -15.90 4.24 18.12
C ALA A 108 -15.43 5.69 18.33
N ALA A 109 -14.75 6.27 17.34
CA ALA A 109 -14.35 7.68 17.35
C ALA A 109 -15.46 8.64 16.90
N GLY A 110 -16.66 8.16 16.56
CA GLY A 110 -17.77 8.96 16.06
C GLY A 110 -17.57 9.52 14.64
N GLY A 111 -16.59 9.00 13.90
CA GLY A 111 -16.32 9.41 12.52
C GLY A 111 -17.23 8.74 11.50
N CYS A 112 -17.61 7.49 11.75
CA CYS A 112 -18.47 6.69 10.86
C CYS A 112 -19.87 6.52 11.44
N SER A 113 -20.88 6.51 10.57
CA SER A 113 -22.30 6.60 10.93
C SER A 113 -22.87 5.34 11.57
N HIS A 114 -22.33 4.17 11.22
CA HIS A 114 -22.91 2.89 11.63
C HIS A 114 -21.88 1.76 11.66
N LYS A 115 -22.26 0.69 12.34
CA LYS A 115 -21.50 -0.57 12.42
C LYS A 115 -22.17 -1.61 11.51
N PRO A 116 -21.62 -1.87 10.30
CA PRO A 116 -22.23 -2.80 9.35
C PRO A 116 -22.21 -4.25 9.89
N GLY A 117 -23.24 -5.01 9.55
CA GLY A 117 -23.33 -6.44 9.84
C GLY A 117 -22.30 -7.25 9.05
N ASP A 118 -21.87 -8.38 9.62
CA ASP A 118 -20.89 -9.30 9.04
C ASP A 118 -21.51 -10.56 8.42
N GLU A 119 -22.84 -10.59 8.29
CA GLU A 119 -23.62 -11.73 7.79
C GLU A 119 -23.31 -13.08 8.48
N GLY A 120 -22.76 -13.04 9.70
CA GLY A 120 -22.31 -14.24 10.42
C GLY A 120 -21.00 -14.85 9.90
N TRP A 121 -20.26 -14.19 9.02
CA TRP A 121 -18.96 -14.64 8.49
C TRP A 121 -17.77 -14.28 9.40
N GLY A 122 -18.02 -13.40 10.37
CA GLY A 122 -17.06 -12.95 11.35
C GLY A 122 -16.48 -11.56 11.07
N ARG A 123 -15.90 -10.95 12.10
CA ARG A 123 -15.32 -9.60 12.08
C ARG A 123 -13.80 -9.64 12.25
N GLY A 124 -13.24 -8.54 12.74
CA GLY A 124 -11.81 -8.41 13.02
C GLY A 124 -11.06 -7.92 11.78
N ARG A 125 -10.05 -8.69 11.38
CA ARG A 125 -9.22 -8.41 10.20
C ARG A 125 -9.85 -8.79 8.87
N GLN A 126 -11.11 -9.23 8.85
CA GLN A 126 -11.83 -9.45 7.60
C GLN A 126 -12.23 -8.10 6.96
N PRO A 127 -12.36 -8.03 5.63
CA PRO A 127 -12.84 -6.83 4.95
C PRO A 127 -14.20 -6.39 5.48
N VAL A 128 -14.34 -5.09 5.72
CA VAL A 128 -15.65 -4.51 6.01
C VAL A 128 -16.54 -4.67 4.77
N MET A 129 -17.76 -5.14 5.01
CA MET A 129 -18.78 -5.31 3.98
C MET A 129 -20.01 -4.48 4.34
N ASN A 130 -21.02 -4.47 3.45
CA ASN A 130 -22.26 -3.73 3.64
C ASN A 130 -22.06 -2.23 3.86
N VAL A 131 -21.02 -1.66 3.25
CA VAL A 131 -20.75 -0.21 3.23
C VAL A 131 -20.99 0.31 1.82
N ILE A 132 -21.63 1.48 1.70
CA ILE A 132 -21.82 2.14 0.41
C ILE A 132 -20.73 3.20 0.16
N TRP A 133 -20.69 3.72 -1.07
CA TRP A 133 -19.67 4.68 -1.49
C TRP A 133 -19.61 5.92 -0.57
N ASP A 134 -20.76 6.46 -0.16
CA ASP A 134 -20.82 7.63 0.75
C ASP A 134 -20.27 7.32 2.16
N ASP A 135 -20.44 6.10 2.65
CA ASP A 135 -19.85 5.67 3.92
C ASP A 135 -18.33 5.61 3.81
N ALA A 136 -17.81 5.08 2.69
CA ALA A 136 -16.38 5.04 2.42
C ALA A 136 -15.78 6.45 2.36
N GLN A 137 -16.49 7.43 1.77
CA GLN A 137 -16.05 8.82 1.77
C GLN A 137 -16.01 9.40 3.18
N THR A 138 -17.00 9.10 4.02
CA THR A 138 -17.03 9.50 5.43
C THR A 138 -15.84 8.93 6.21
N TYR A 139 -15.54 7.64 6.01
CA TYR A 139 -14.36 6.98 6.58
C TYR A 139 -13.05 7.67 6.15
N LEU A 140 -12.92 8.03 4.88
CA LEU A 140 -11.72 8.71 4.35
C LEU A 140 -11.55 10.13 4.90
N VAL A 141 -12.64 10.86 5.13
CA VAL A 141 -12.61 12.17 5.81
C VAL A 141 -12.11 12.01 7.24
N TRP A 142 -12.66 11.05 7.98
CA TRP A 142 -12.21 10.75 9.34
C TRP A 142 -10.72 10.36 9.37
N LEU A 143 -10.30 9.46 8.49
CA LEU A 143 -8.91 8.97 8.42
C LEU A 143 -7.94 10.10 8.05
N SER A 144 -8.35 10.99 7.14
CA SER A 144 -7.57 12.18 6.78
C SER A 144 -7.40 13.13 7.97
N ASN A 145 -8.49 13.40 8.69
CA ASN A 145 -8.46 14.26 9.88
C ASN A 145 -7.60 13.66 11.01
N LYS A 146 -7.68 12.34 11.21
CA LYS A 146 -6.94 11.61 12.25
C LYS A 146 -5.44 11.60 12.01
N THR A 147 -5.01 11.49 10.75
CA THR A 147 -3.59 11.32 10.38
C THR A 147 -2.92 12.62 9.92
N GLY A 148 -3.71 13.64 9.56
CA GLY A 148 -3.22 14.83 8.87
C GLY A 148 -2.72 14.56 7.45
N LYS A 149 -3.05 13.40 6.86
CA LYS A 149 -2.75 13.04 5.48
C LYS A 149 -4.01 13.17 4.62
N THR A 150 -3.83 13.14 3.31
CA THR A 150 -4.95 13.09 2.36
C THR A 150 -5.22 11.64 1.98
N TYR A 151 -6.35 11.11 2.44
CA TYR A 151 -6.86 9.81 2.04
C TYR A 151 -8.01 9.98 1.05
N ARG A 152 -8.09 9.09 0.05
CA ARG A 152 -9.15 9.06 -0.98
C ARG A 152 -9.34 7.64 -1.50
N LEU A 153 -10.44 7.41 -2.22
CA LEU A 153 -10.61 6.19 -3.01
C LEU A 153 -9.62 6.14 -4.18
N LEU A 154 -9.28 4.93 -4.60
CA LEU A 154 -8.55 4.68 -5.85
C LEU A 154 -9.43 5.02 -7.05
N SER A 155 -8.78 5.37 -8.15
CA SER A 155 -9.38 5.68 -9.46
C SER A 155 -9.24 4.51 -10.41
#